data_AF-A0A951N8K9-F1
#
_entry.id   AF-A0A951N8K9-F1
#
_cell.length_a   1.000
_cell.length_b   1.000
_cell.length_c   1.000
_cell.angle_alpha   90.00
_cell.angle_beta   90.00
_cell.angle_gamma   90.00
#
_symmetry.space_group_name_H-M   'P 1'
#
loop_
_entity.id
_entity.type
_entity.pdbx_description
1 polymer ?
#
loop_
_entity_poly.entity_id
_entity_poly.type
_entity_poly.pdbx_seq_one_letter_code
_entity_poly.pdbx_strand_id
1 'polypeptide(L)' 'MSQLAVRLRPVSSLTLLLPVLMAVALLFAVAFDQGQLAQVVKAAAGDSTVHEFFHDTRHMLGFPCH' A
#
# COMPACT_ATOMS: atom_id res chain seq x y z
N MET A 1 -11.09 -33.27 19.85
CA MET A 1 -10.84 -31.92 19.29
C MET A 1 -9.48 -31.98 18.58
N SER A 2 -9.46 -32.04 17.24
CA SER A 2 -8.21 -32.20 16.47
C SER A 2 -7.56 -30.84 16.28
N GLN A 3 -6.37 -30.65 16.86
CA GLN A 3 -5.58 -29.42 16.71
C GLN A 3 -5.09 -29.32 15.26
N LEU A 4 -5.52 -28.29 14.54
CA LEU A 4 -5.00 -27.98 13.20
C LEU A 4 -3.60 -27.37 13.39
N ALA A 5 -2.56 -28.19 13.25
CA ALA A 5 -1.18 -27.71 13.32
C ALA A 5 -0.87 -26.88 12.07
N VAL A 6 -0.85 -25.55 12.21
CA VAL A 6 -0.41 -24.63 11.15
C VAL A 6 1.10 -24.81 10.96
N ARG A 7 1.48 -25.51 9.89
CA ARG A 7 2.89 -25.73 9.55
C ARG A 7 3.48 -24.46 8.95
N LEU A 8 4.17 -23.66 9.76
CA LEU A 8 4.98 -22.55 9.29
C LEU A 8 6.15 -23.09 8.47
N ARG A 9 6.23 -22.71 7.20
CA ARG A 9 7.39 -22.99 6.36
C ARG A 9 8.44 -21.90 6.60
N PRO A 10 9.72 -22.26 6.75
CA PRO A 10 10.78 -21.25 6.81
C PRO A 10 10.82 -20.52 5.47
N VAL A 11 10.57 -19.20 5.51
CA VAL A 11 10.70 -18.30 4.38
C VAL A 11 12.03 -17.57 4.56
N SER A 12 12.85 -17.50 3.50
CA SER A 12 14.15 -16.83 3.62
C SER A 12 13.96 -15.31 3.72
N SER A 13 14.84 -14.62 4.44
CA SER A 13 14.78 -13.16 4.55
C SER A 13 14.82 -12.49 3.16
N LEU A 14 15.55 -13.08 2.21
CA LEU A 14 15.62 -12.60 0.84
C LEU A 14 14.27 -12.68 0.11
N THR A 15 13.50 -13.76 0.33
CA THR A 15 12.14 -13.88 -0.24
C THR A 15 11.15 -12.88 0.36
N LEU A 16 11.39 -12.38 1.57
CA LEU A 16 10.56 -11.34 2.20
C LEU A 16 10.98 -9.92 1.82
N LEU A 17 12.20 -9.73 1.29
CA LEU A 17 12.73 -8.40 1.03
C LEU A 17 11.84 -7.60 0.07
N LEU A 18 11.49 -8.20 -1.07
CA LEU A 18 10.65 -7.54 -2.08
C LEU A 18 9.26 -7.16 -1.56
N PRO A 19 8.44 -8.07 -0.98
CA PRO A 19 7.12 -7.71 -0.49
C PRO A 19 7.17 -6.69 0.66
N VAL A 20 8.21 -6.72 1.51
CA VAL A 20 8.39 -5.72 2.56
C VAL A 20 8.71 -4.34 1.96
N LEU A 21 9.64 -4.27 1.01
CA LEU A 21 9.95 -3.01 0.33
C LEU A 21 8.73 -2.45 -0.40
N MET A 22 7.94 -3.31 -1.04
CA MET A 22 6.71 -2.92 -1.72
C MET A 22 5.66 -2.41 -0.72
N ALA A 23 5.49 -3.09 0.41
CA ALA A 23 4.58 -2.64 1.47
C ALA A 23 5.01 -1.28 2.04
N VAL A 24 6.30 -1.07 2.29
CA VAL A 24 6.86 0.22 2.76
C VAL A 24 6.65 1.31 1.71
N ALA A 25 6.90 1.02 0.43
CA ALA A 25 6.69 1.98 -0.65
C ALA A 25 5.22 2.38 -0.80
N LEU A 26 4.30 1.42 -0.70
CA LEU A 26 2.85 1.70 -0.75
C LEU A 26 2.39 2.48 0.47
N LEU A 27 2.87 2.14 1.67
CA LEU A 27 2.58 2.91 2.87
C LEU A 27 3.16 4.32 2.79
N PHE A 28 4.34 4.49 2.21
CA PHE A 28 4.92 5.81 1.95
C PHE A 28 4.05 6.62 0.99
N ALA A 29 3.65 6.02 -0.13
CA ALA A 29 2.81 6.67 -1.14
C ALA A 29 1.44 7.08 -0.56
N VAL A 30 0.84 6.25 0.29
CA VAL A 30 -0.46 6.55 0.89
C VAL A 30 -0.33 7.50 2.07
N ALA A 31 0.68 7.41 2.93
CA ALA A 31 0.75 8.19 4.18
C ALA A 31 1.57 9.48 4.05
N PHE A 32 2.73 9.44 3.39
CA PHE A 32 3.74 10.50 3.44
C PHE A 32 3.87 11.31 2.16
N ASP A 33 3.63 10.72 0.99
CA ASP A 33 3.82 11.37 -0.31
C ASP A 33 2.89 12.58 -0.56
N GLN A 34 1.82 12.76 0.23
CA GLN A 34 0.82 13.84 0.11
C GLN A 34 0.06 13.91 -1.23
N GLY A 35 0.20 12.90 -2.10
CA GLY A 35 -0.54 12.79 -3.36
C GLY A 35 0.23 13.20 -4.61
N GLN A 36 1.54 13.43 -4.51
CA GLN A 36 2.41 13.83 -5.62
C GLN A 36 2.46 12.74 -6.69
N LEU A 37 2.60 11.48 -6.28
CA LEU A 37 2.57 10.33 -7.18
C LEU A 37 1.20 10.18 -7.85
N ALA A 38 0.12 10.28 -7.08
CA ALA A 38 -1.24 10.19 -7.61
C ALA A 38 -1.54 11.32 -8.62
N GLN A 39 -1.01 12.52 -8.40
CA GLN A 39 -1.16 13.66 -9.29
C GLN A 39 -0.46 13.46 -10.64
N VAL A 40 0.73 12.83 -10.66
CA VAL A 40 1.41 12.47 -11.92
C VAL A 40 0.57 11.48 -12.73
N VAL A 41 0.01 10.47 -12.06
CA VAL A 41 -0.84 9.48 -12.73
C VAL A 41 -2.12 10.12 -13.24
N LYS A 42 -2.78 10.96 -12.43
CA LYS A 42 -3.95 11.76 -12.86
C LYS A 42 -3.64 12.58 -14.11
N ALA A 43 -2.49 13.26 -14.16
CA ALA A 43 -2.10 14.08 -15.30
C ALA A 43 -1.89 13.23 -16.57
N ALA A 44 -1.35 12.02 -16.44
CA ALA A 44 -1.16 11.09 -17.55
C ALA A 44 -2.46 10.42 -18.02
N ALA A 45 -3.36 10.09 -17.09
CA ALA A 45 -4.63 9.43 -17.37
C ALA A 45 -5.71 10.39 -17.86
N GLY A 46 -5.68 11.65 -17.42
CA GLY A 46 -6.69 12.66 -17.74
C GLY A 46 -7.95 12.58 -16.87
N ASP A 47 -7.97 11.75 -15.82
CA ASP A 47 -9.11 11.56 -14.92
C ASP A 47 -8.68 11.44 -13.44
N SER A 48 -9.62 11.66 -12.52
CA SER A 48 -9.39 11.68 -11.07
C SER A 48 -9.52 10.32 -10.37
N THR A 49 -9.71 9.21 -11.09
CA THR A 49 -9.96 7.90 -10.47
C THR A 49 -8.84 7.52 -9.49
N VAL A 50 -7.59 7.73 -9.89
CA VAL A 50 -6.42 7.44 -9.04
C VAL A 50 -6.32 8.41 -7.87
N HIS A 51 -6.71 9.67 -8.05
CA HIS A 51 -6.74 10.64 -6.97
C HIS A 51 -7.77 10.26 -5.90
N GLU A 52 -8.99 9.90 -6.32
CA GLU A 52 -10.08 9.49 -5.43
C GLU A 52 -9.76 8.16 -4.73
N PHE A 53 -9.17 7.20 -5.43
CA PHE A 53 -8.71 5.94 -4.83
C PHE A 53 -7.68 6.17 -3.71
N PHE A 54 -6.69 7.02 -3.94
CA PHE A 54 -5.68 7.36 -2.93
C PHE A 54 -6.28 8.15 -1.77
N HIS A 55 -7.17 9.09 -2.06
CA HIS A 55 -7.92 9.85 -1.06
C HIS A 55 -8.72 8.92 -0.14
N ASP A 56 -9.51 8.00 -0.70
CA ASP A 56 -10.35 7.09 0.09
C ASP A 56 -9.52 6.07 0.88
N THR A 57 -8.40 5.61 0.33
CA THR A 57 -7.47 4.73 1.05
C THR A 57 -6.88 5.43 2.27
N ARG A 58 -6.54 6.73 2.16
CA ARG A 58 -6.07 7.51 3.32
C ARG A 58 -7.13 7.61 4.40
N HIS A 59 -8.38 7.92 4.04
CA HIS A 59 -9.50 7.90 4.99
C HIS A 59 -9.68 6.53 5.63
N MET A 60 -9.62 5.45 4.84
CA MET A 60 -9.75 4.07 5.33
C MET A 60 -8.66 3.71 6.35
N LEU A 61 -7.43 4.19 6.14
CA LEU A 61 -6.30 3.96 7.04
C LEU A 61 -6.18 5.00 8.17
N GLY A 62 -7.10 5.97 8.24
CA GLY A 62 -7.11 7.02 9.26
C GLY A 62 -6.03 8.08 9.07
N PHE A 63 -5.41 8.17 7.89
CA PHE A 63 -4.48 9.25 7.57
C PHE A 63 -5.25 10.53 7.21
N PRO A 64 -4.81 11.71 7.71
CA PRO A 64 -5.43 12.97 7.36
C PRO A 64 -5.26 13.26 5.86
N CYS A 65 -6.29 13.84 5.25
CA CYS A 65 -6.24 14.37 3.88
C CYS A 65 -6.54 15.87 3.98
N HIS A 66 -5.69 16.71 3.36
CA HIS A 66 -5.68 18.18 3.39
C HIS A 66 -5.30 18.86 4.72
#